data_AF-A0A448A7R1-F1
#
_entry.id   AF-A0A448A7R1-F1
#
_cell.length_a   1.000
_cell.length_b   1.000
_cell.length_c   1.000
_cell.angle_alpha   90.00
_cell.angle_beta   90.00
_cell.angle_gamma   90.00
#
_symmetry.space_group_name_H-M   'P 1'
#
loop_
_entity.id
_entity.type
_entity.pdbx_description
1 polymer ?
#
loop_
_entity_poly.entity_id
_entity_poly.type
_entity_poly.pdbx_seq_one_letter_code
_entity_poly.pdbx_strand_id
1 'polypeptide(L)'
;MSVLLYVIWARIVNLVEILLVIYALLSWFPGAYDTALGKTIRQIVQPILAPFRRLNLVFAGIDFSIIAIILLLNFSLSILKVVLF
;
A
#
# COMPACT_ATOMS: atom_id res chain seq x y z
N MET A 1 -19.11 -19.22 2.14
CA MET A 1 -18.56 -18.59 0.91
C MET A 1 -18.12 -17.15 1.19
N SER A 2 -18.97 -16.29 1.75
CA SER A 2 -18.64 -14.90 2.15
C SER A 2 -17.41 -14.78 3.07
N VAL A 3 -17.27 -15.66 4.06
CA VAL A 3 -16.10 -15.69 4.97
C VAL A 3 -14.79 -15.89 4.21
N LEU A 4 -14.75 -16.78 3.21
CA LEU A 4 -13.54 -17.03 2.43
C LEU A 4 -13.15 -15.80 1.60
N LEU A 5 -14.14 -15.14 0.98
CA LEU A 5 -13.91 -13.90 0.22
C LEU A 5 -13.33 -12.80 1.12
N TYR A 6 -13.88 -12.63 2.31
CA TYR A 6 -13.37 -11.67 3.30
C TYR A 6 -11.93 -11.99 3.71
N VAL A 7 -11.62 -13.25 4.02
CA VAL A 7 -10.27 -13.67 4.44
C VAL A 7 -9.25 -13.48 3.32
N ILE A 8 -9.59 -13.83 2.08
CA ILE A 8 -8.71 -13.63 0.92
C ILE A 8 -8.41 -12.14 0.74
N TRP A 9 -9.43 -11.29 0.79
CA TRP A 9 -9.26 -9.84 0.66
C TRP A 9 -8.42 -9.25 1.80
N ALA A 10 -8.69 -9.64 3.05
CA ALA A 10 -7.91 -9.22 4.21
C ALA A 10 -6.43 -9.58 4.08
N ARG A 11 -6.13 -10.76 3.52
CA ARG A 11 -4.74 -11.20 3.30
C ARG A 11 -4.05 -10.38 2.23
N ILE A 12 -4.74 -10.04 1.15
CA ILE A 12 -4.21 -9.17 0.10
C ILE A 12 -3.92 -7.78 0.66
N VAL A 13 -4.86 -7.19 1.40
CA VAL A 13 -4.68 -5.88 2.03
C VAL A 13 -3.46 -5.88 2.94
N ASN A 14 -3.34 -6.87 3.82
CA ASN A 14 -2.20 -6.97 4.73
C ASN A 14 -0.85 -7.07 4.00
N LEU A 15 -0.77 -7.86 2.91
CA LEU A 15 0.45 -7.95 2.10
C LEU A 15 0.79 -6.62 1.43
N VAL A 16 -0.20 -5.90 0.92
CA VAL A 16 0.00 -4.59 0.29
C VAL A 16 0.45 -3.55 1.32
N GLU A 17 -0.15 -3.53 2.51
CA GLU A 17 0.26 -2.64 3.60
C GLU A 17 1.71 -2.88 4.01
N ILE A 18 2.12 -4.15 4.18
CA ILE A 18 3.51 -4.51 4.47
C ILE A 18 4.44 -4.01 3.37
N LEU A 19 4.09 -4.22 2.09
CA LEU A 19 4.90 -3.73 0.97
C LEU A 19 5.01 -2.20 0.95
N LEU A 20 3.93 -1.49 1.26
CA LEU A 20 3.92 -0.02 1.35
C LEU A 20 4.80 0.47 2.51
N VAL A 21 4.76 -0.19 3.67
CA VAL A 21 5.63 0.12 4.81
C VAL A 21 7.09 -0.14 4.45
N ILE A 22 7.41 -1.28 3.85
CA ILE A 22 8.77 -1.58 3.38
C ILE A 22 9.23 -0.51 2.37
N TYR A 23 8.38 -0.14 1.42
CA TYR A 23 8.67 0.91 0.45
C TYR A 23 8.93 2.27 1.12
N ALA A 24 8.16 2.62 2.16
CA ALA A 24 8.37 3.81 2.97
C ALA A 24 9.71 3.75 3.71
N LEU A 25 10.04 2.62 4.33
CA LEU A 25 11.32 2.42 5.04
C LEU A 25 12.51 2.55 4.08
N LEU A 26 12.41 1.99 2.87
CA LEU A 26 13.44 2.14 1.85
C LEU A 26 13.68 3.61 1.46
N SER A 27 12.67 4.49 1.59
CA SER A 27 12.84 5.92 1.30
C SER A 27 13.79 6.63 2.27
N TRP A 28 13.95 6.10 3.49
CA TRP A 28 14.83 6.67 4.51
C TRP A 28 16.29 6.27 4.34
N PHE A 29 16.57 5.20 3.60
CA PHE A 29 17.93 4.73 3.36
C PHE A 29 18.46 5.24 2.01
N PRO A 30 19.56 6.03 1.99
CA PRO A 30 20.15 6.51 0.74
C PRO A 30 20.55 5.34 -0.18
N GLY A 31 20.15 5.39 -1.45
CA GLY A 31 20.49 4.37 -2.45
C GLY A 31 19.74 3.02 -2.30
N ALA A 32 18.86 2.86 -1.32
CA ALA A 32 18.17 1.59 -1.08
C ALA A 32 17.26 1.17 -2.25
N TYR A 33 16.70 2.15 -2.97
CA TYR A 33 15.92 1.89 -4.18
C TYR A 33 16.72 1.39 -5.39
N ASP A 34 18.04 1.58 -5.40
CA ASP A 34 18.89 1.17 -6.53
C ASP A 34 19.32 -0.30 -6.43
N THR A 35 19.13 -0.91 -5.25
CA THR A 35 19.33 -2.34 -5.01
C THR A 35 18.34 -3.18 -5.83
N ALA A 36 18.70 -4.44 -6.11
CA ALA A 36 17.81 -5.36 -6.82
C ALA A 36 16.45 -5.51 -6.12
N LEU A 37 16.45 -5.63 -4.79
CA LEU A 37 15.22 -5.69 -3.99
C LEU A 37 14.43 -4.37 -4.05
N GLY A 38 15.10 -3.23 -3.90
CA GLY A 38 14.46 -1.92 -3.97
C GLY A 38 13.78 -1.65 -5.31
N LYS A 39 14.41 -2.07 -6.41
CA LYS A 39 13.83 -2.00 -7.76
C LYS A 39 12.58 -2.86 -7.87
N THR A 40 12.62 -4.11 -7.40
CA THR A 40 11.47 -5.02 -7.42
C THR A 40 10.30 -4.47 -6.58
N ILE A 41 10.57 -4.02 -5.36
CA ILE A 41 9.53 -3.46 -4.47
C ILE A 41 8.93 -2.20 -5.12
N ARG A 42 9.77 -1.32 -5.67
CA ARG A 42 9.30 -0.13 -6.38
C ARG A 42 8.41 -0.47 -7.58
N GLN A 43 8.72 -1.52 -8.34
CA GLN A 43 7.90 -1.97 -9.47
C GLN A 43 6.53 -2.50 -9.03
N ILE A 44 6.47 -3.21 -7.89
CA ILE A 44 5.21 -3.74 -7.34
C ILE A 44 4.36 -2.61 -6.75
N VAL A 45 4.97 -1.67 -6.04
CA VAL A 45 4.27 -0.61 -5.31
C VAL A 45 3.89 0.56 -6.22
N GLN A 46 4.66 0.85 -7.28
CA GLN A 46 4.35 1.93 -8.23
C GLN A 46 2.93 1.92 -8.81
N PRO A 47 2.38 0.80 -9.33
CA PRO A 47 1.03 0.79 -9.86
C PRO A 47 -0.03 1.09 -8.79
N ILE A 48 0.24 0.79 -7.52
CA ILE A 48 -0.63 1.09 -6.38
C ILE A 48 -0.56 2.59 -6.05
N LEU A 49 0.62 3.19 -6.14
CA LEU A 49 0.83 4.64 -5.91
C LEU A 49 0.42 5.51 -7.11
N ALA A 50 0.43 4.98 -8.34
CA ALA A 50 0.23 5.75 -9.56
C ALA A 50 -1.09 6.55 -9.61
N PRO A 51 -2.24 6.04 -9.14
CA PRO A 51 -3.47 6.82 -9.04
C PRO A 51 -3.35 8.01 -8.08
N PHE A 52 -2.58 7.86 -6.99
CA PHE A 52 -2.41 8.86 -5.94
C PHE A 52 -1.34 9.89 -6.26
N ARG A 53 -0.43 9.60 -7.19
CA ARG A 53 0.59 10.56 -7.65
C ARG A 53 0.01 11.88 -8.15
N ARG A 54 -1.20 11.87 -8.71
CA ARG A 54 -1.88 13.09 -9.18
C ARG A 54 -2.30 14.02 -8.04
N LEU A 55 -2.40 13.51 -6.82
CA LEU A 55 -2.80 14.26 -5.64
C LEU A 55 -1.63 15.02 -5.00
N ASN A 56 -0.38 14.78 -5.45
CA ASN A 56 0.85 15.41 -4.93
C ASN A 56 0.91 15.43 -3.38
N LEU A 57 0.61 14.31 -2.73
CA LEU A 57 0.59 14.19 -1.27
C LEU A 57 1.99 14.10 -0.64
N VAL A 58 3.01 14.64 -1.29
CA VAL A 58 4.38 14.67 -0.76
C VAL A 58 4.55 15.96 0.03
N PHE A 59 4.68 15.83 1.35
CA PHE A 59 4.87 16.97 2.26
C PHE A 59 6.17 16.81 3.03
N ALA A 60 7.02 17.84 3.03
CA ALA A 60 8.29 17.85 3.75
C ALA A 60 9.20 16.62 3.50
N GLY A 61 9.18 16.09 2.26
CA GLY A 61 9.95 14.90 1.89
C GLY A 61 9.34 13.55 2.31
N ILE A 62 8.16 13.56 2.94
CA ILE A 62 7.39 12.37 3.31
C ILE A 62 6.25 12.18 2.31
N ASP A 63 6.11 10.97 1.76
CA ASP A 63 5.03 10.62 0.85
C ASP A 63 3.78 10.17 1.63
N PHE A 64 2.84 11.09 1.88
CA PHE A 64 1.58 10.79 2.57
C PHE A 64 0.62 9.97 1.71
N SER A 65 0.92 9.75 0.42
CA SER A 65 0.14 8.83 -0.42
C SER A 65 0.09 7.43 0.18
N ILE A 66 1.16 7.03 0.87
CA ILE A 66 1.26 5.73 1.56
C ILE A 66 0.18 5.62 2.64
N ILE A 67 0.05 6.64 3.49
CA ILE A 67 -0.95 6.67 4.57
C ILE A 67 -2.36 6.70 3.97
N ALA A 68 -2.58 7.51 2.93
CA ALA A 68 -3.86 7.58 2.24
C ALA A 68 -4.29 6.22 1.66
N ILE A 69 -3.35 5.47 1.06
CA ILE A 69 -3.63 4.14 0.53
C ILE A 69 -3.95 3.15 1.66
N ILE A 70 -3.17 3.14 2.74
CA ILE A 70 -3.43 2.27 3.90
C ILE A 70 -4.84 2.55 4.45
N LEU A 71 -5.23 3.82 4.60
CA LEU A 71 -6.57 4.19 5.04
C LEU A 71 -7.66 3.68 4.08
N LEU A 72 -7.46 3.80 2.78
CA LEU A 72 -8.40 3.30 1.77
C LEU A 72 -8.52 1.78 1.78
N LEU A 73 -7.42 1.06 1.97
CA LEU A 73 -7.42 -0.40 2.09
C LEU A 73 -8.18 -0.86 3.34
N ASN A 74 -7.95 -0.23 4.49
CA ASN A 74 -8.70 -0.50 5.73
C ASN A 74 -10.19 -0.17 5.60
N PHE A 75 -10.50 0.94 4.92
CA PHE A 75 -11.88 1.31 4.61
C PHE A 75 -12.55 0.27 3.72
N SER A 76 -11.84 -0.27 2.72
CA SER A 76 -12.35 -1.35 1.86
C SER A 76 -12.69 -2.62 2.65
N LEU A 77 -11.90 -2.97 3.67
CA LEU A 77 -12.18 -4.11 4.55
C LEU A 77 -13.44 -3.89 5.37
N SER A 78 -13.62 -2.67 5.87
CA SER A 78 -14.79 -2.28 6.65
C SER A 78 -16.06 -2.35 5.81
N ILE A 79 -16.03 -1.82 4.58
CA ILE A 79 -17.14 -1.96 3.62
C ILE A 79 -17.42 -3.43 3.33
N LEU A 80 -16.39 -4.21 2.99
CA LEU A 80 -16.57 -5.61 2.64
C LEU A 80 -17.19 -6.41 3.80
N LYS A 81 -16.80 -6.11 5.04
CA LYS A 81 -17.39 -6.71 6.24
C LYS A 81 -18.89 -6.38 6.35
N VAL A 82 -19.28 -5.13 6.14
CA VAL A 82 -20.69 -4.69 6.21
C VAL A 82 -21.53 -5.27 5.06
N VAL A 83 -20.95 -5.47 3.88
CA VAL A 83 -21.67 -6.00 2.71
C VAL A 83 -21.84 -7.52 2.78
N LEU A 84 -20.86 -8.23 3.33
CA LEU A 84 -20.85 -9.69 3.35
C LEU A 84 -21.53 -10.32 4.58
N PHE A 85 -21.81 -9.54 5.62
CA PHE A 85 -22.34 -9.98 6.91
C PHE A 85 -23.39 -9.00 7.43
#